data_AF-A0A7H8IJJ7-F1
#
_entry.id   AF-A0A7H8IJJ7-F1
#
_cell.length_a   1.000
_cell.length_b   1.000
_cell.length_c   1.000
_cell.angle_alpha   90.00
_cell.angle_beta   90.00
_cell.angle_gamma   90.00
#
_symmetry.space_group_name_H-M   'P 1'
#
loop_
_entity.id
_entity.type
_entity.pdbx_description
1 polymer ?
#
loop_
_entity_poly.entity_id
_entity_poly.type
_entity_poly.pdbx_seq_one_letter_code
_entity_poly.pdbx_strand_id
1 'polypeptide(L)'
;MPQRENDDYEPVFKKSNWGTNRYVYNPNNPVGMLLIILSVVFALVMMFLMEEQKGPFEPPKETPWSPPIDDNPTYPWDDDHSATPSDSTTPTPSTTP
;
A
#
# COMPACT_ATOMS: atom_id res chain seq x y z
N MET A 1 0.37 -56.95 9.43
CA MET A 1 0.17 -55.72 10.22
C MET A 1 -0.68 -54.79 9.37
N PRO A 2 -1.90 -54.40 9.80
CA PRO A 2 -2.76 -53.53 8.99
C PRO A 2 -2.16 -52.12 9.02
N GLN A 3 -1.74 -51.62 7.85
CA GLN A 3 -1.23 -50.26 7.69
C GLN A 3 -2.43 -49.31 7.80
N ARG A 4 -2.41 -48.45 8.83
CA ARG A 4 -3.44 -47.45 9.10
C ARG A 4 -3.45 -46.41 7.97
N GLU A 5 -4.54 -46.40 7.21
CA GLU A 5 -5.46 -45.25 7.10
C GLU A 5 -4.82 -43.92 7.52
N ASN A 6 -4.03 -43.34 6.61
CA ASN A 6 -3.37 -42.05 6.76
C ASN A 6 -3.10 -41.51 5.35
N ASP A 7 -4.12 -41.52 4.50
CA ASP A 7 -4.07 -40.96 3.15
C ASP A 7 -3.80 -39.45 3.17
N ASP A 8 -3.97 -38.82 4.34
CA ASP A 8 -3.70 -37.40 4.60
C ASP A 8 -2.21 -37.02 4.63
N TYR A 9 -1.30 -38.00 4.71
CA TYR A 9 0.16 -37.78 4.78
C TYR A 9 0.90 -38.08 3.48
N GLU A 10 0.19 -38.11 2.35
CA GLU A 10 0.84 -38.33 1.06
C GLU A 10 1.69 -37.11 0.67
N PRO A 11 3.02 -37.22 0.48
CA PRO A 11 3.88 -36.06 0.24
C PRO A 11 3.55 -35.35 -1.09
N VAL A 12 3.68 -34.02 -1.09
CA VAL A 12 3.41 -33.16 -2.28
C VAL A 12 4.26 -33.58 -3.48
N PHE A 13 5.49 -34.04 -3.21
CA PHE A 13 6.40 -34.60 -4.20
C PHE A 13 6.65 -36.08 -3.91
N LYS A 14 6.33 -36.92 -4.89
CA LYS A 14 6.61 -38.36 -4.84
C LYS A 14 7.90 -38.65 -5.57
N LYS A 15 8.74 -39.50 -4.97
CA LYS A 15 9.94 -40.01 -5.62
C LYS A 15 9.57 -41.08 -6.65
N SER A 16 10.00 -40.90 -7.89
CA SER A 16 9.84 -41.91 -8.94
C SER A 16 10.77 -43.09 -8.69
N ASN A 17 10.19 -44.31 -8.62
CA ASN A 17 10.92 -45.56 -8.40
C ASN A 17 11.51 -46.16 -9.69
N TRP A 18 11.28 -45.54 -10.86
CA TRP A 18 11.71 -46.05 -12.16
C TRP A 18 13.09 -45.50 -12.54
N GLY A 19 14.08 -45.81 -11.71
CA GLY A 19 15.51 -45.65 -12.00
C GLY A 19 16.06 -44.22 -12.03
N THR A 20 15.24 -43.17 -12.12
CA THR A 20 15.72 -41.78 -12.26
C THR A 20 15.64 -40.92 -11.00
N ASN A 21 15.13 -41.44 -9.88
CA ASN A 21 15.02 -40.70 -8.60
C ASN A 21 14.46 -39.27 -8.76
N ARG A 22 13.54 -39.08 -9.73
CA ARG A 22 12.94 -37.78 -10.02
C ARG A 22 11.74 -37.56 -9.10
N TYR A 23 11.62 -36.36 -8.56
CA TYR A 23 10.47 -35.93 -7.79
C TYR A 23 9.36 -35.51 -8.75
N VAL A 24 8.19 -36.14 -8.64
CA VAL A 24 7.01 -35.85 -9.45
C VAL A 24 5.96 -35.22 -8.55
N TYR A 25 5.34 -34.14 -9.02
CA TYR A 25 4.23 -33.50 -8.33
C TYR A 25 3.03 -34.45 -8.24
N ASN A 26 2.45 -34.57 -7.05
CA ASN A 26 1.24 -35.36 -6.85
C ASN A 26 0.00 -34.45 -6.95
N PRO A 27 -0.76 -34.49 -8.05
CA PRO A 27 -1.95 -33.65 -8.19
C PRO A 27 -3.05 -34.00 -7.18
N ASN A 28 -3.00 -35.20 -6.59
CA ASN A 28 -3.98 -35.65 -5.61
C ASN A 28 -3.67 -35.20 -4.18
N ASN A 29 -2.59 -34.44 -3.94
CA ASN A 29 -2.31 -33.92 -2.61
C ASN A 29 -3.19 -32.68 -2.33
N PRO A 30 -4.02 -32.70 -1.26
CA PRO A 30 -4.95 -31.59 -0.96
C PRO A 30 -4.23 -30.29 -0.58
N VAL A 31 -3.07 -30.35 0.06
CA VAL A 31 -2.25 -29.19 0.43
C VAL A 31 -1.65 -28.52 -0.81
N GLY A 32 -1.12 -29.32 -1.74
CA GLY A 32 -0.58 -28.80 -3.00
C GLY A 32 -1.67 -28.08 -3.82
N MET A 33 -2.84 -28.70 -3.92
CA MET A 33 -4.00 -28.11 -4.59
C MET A 33 -4.48 -26.82 -3.89
N LEU A 34 -4.57 -26.82 -2.56
CA LEU A 34 -4.93 -25.64 -1.76
C LEU A 34 -3.97 -24.47 -2.03
N LEU A 35 -2.66 -24.72 -2.03
CA LEU A 35 -1.64 -23.70 -2.27
C LEU A 35 -1.75 -23.13 -3.70
N ILE A 36 -2.02 -23.97 -4.69
CA ILE A 36 -2.24 -23.51 -6.07
C ILE A 36 -3.46 -22.60 -6.13
N ILE A 37 -4.61 -23.05 -5.59
CA ILE A 37 -5.85 -22.26 -5.58
C ILE A 37 -5.64 -20.93 -4.87
N LEU A 38 -5.01 -20.94 -3.69
CA LEU A 38 -4.74 -19.74 -2.91
C LEU A 38 -3.85 -18.77 -3.69
N SER A 39 -2.80 -19.27 -4.36
CA SER A 39 -1.91 -18.44 -5.16
C SER A 39 -2.62 -17.78 -6.34
N VAL A 40 -3.51 -18.50 -7.03
CA VAL A 40 -4.29 -17.99 -8.16
C VAL A 40 -5.31 -16.95 -7.68
N VAL A 41 -6.04 -17.24 -6.60
CA VAL A 41 -6.99 -16.28 -6.00
C VAL A 41 -6.27 -15.01 -5.56
N PHE A 42 -5.12 -15.14 -4.89
CA PHE A 42 -4.32 -13.98 -4.48
C PHE A 42 -3.89 -13.12 -5.66
N ALA A 43 -3.42 -13.73 -6.75
CA ALA A 43 -3.02 -13.02 -7.96
C ALA A 43 -4.21 -12.29 -8.63
N LEU A 44 -5.37 -12.95 -8.73
CA LEU A 44 -6.58 -12.34 -9.30
C LEU A 44 -7.09 -11.18 -8.44
N VAL A 45 -7.06 -11.31 -7.11
CA VAL A 45 -7.43 -10.23 -6.18
C VAL A 45 -6.49 -9.04 -6.34
N MET A 46 -5.17 -9.27 -6.40
CA MET A 46 -4.20 -8.19 -6.62
C MET A 46 -4.41 -7.51 -7.96
N MET A 47 -4.61 -8.27 -9.03
CA MET A 47 -4.89 -7.72 -10.36
C MET A 47 -6.15 -6.86 -10.38
N PHE A 48 -7.22 -7.32 -9.72
CA PHE A 48 -8.47 -6.56 -9.61
C PHE A 48 -8.30 -5.27 -8.79
N LEU A 49 -7.56 -5.31 -7.68
CA LEU A 49 -7.28 -4.12 -6.87
C LEU A 49 -6.46 -3.06 -7.62
N MET A 50 -5.54 -3.50 -8.49
CA MET A 50 -4.74 -2.60 -9.33
C MET A 50 -5.59 -1.99 -10.45
N GLU A 51 -6.52 -2.74 -11.04
CA GLU A 51 -7.44 -2.23 -12.07
C GLU A 51 -8.35 -1.13 -11.51
N GLU A 52 -8.91 -1.34 -10.31
CA GLU A 52 -9.74 -0.33 -9.65
C GLU A 52 -8.93 0.80 -9.02
N GLN A 53 -7.60 0.69 -8.96
CA GLN A 53 -6.70 1.64 -8.30
C GLN A 53 -7.15 1.98 -6.87
N LYS A 54 -7.51 0.97 -6.09
CA LYS A 54 -8.02 1.12 -4.71
C LYS A 54 -7.00 0.66 -3.68
N GLY A 55 -7.12 1.19 -2.45
CA GLY A 55 -6.30 0.78 -1.30
C GLY A 55 -4.82 1.12 -1.50
N PRO A 56 -3.90 0.13 -1.51
CA PRO A 56 -2.47 0.40 -1.61
C PRO A 56 -2.02 0.95 -2.99
N PHE A 57 -2.91 0.94 -3.99
CA PHE A 57 -2.62 1.40 -5.35
C PHE A 57 -3.37 2.69 -5.72
N GLU A 58 -3.99 3.38 -4.75
CA GLU A 58 -4.64 4.67 -5.00
C GLU A 58 -3.62 5.71 -5.49
N PRO A 59 -3.87 6.37 -6.64
CA PRO A 59 -3.04 7.47 -7.09
C PRO A 59 -3.00 8.52 -6.00
N PRO A 60 -1.82 9.09 -5.70
CA PRO A 60 -1.75 10.19 -4.75
C PRO A 60 -2.70 11.29 -5.22
N LYS A 61 -3.56 11.75 -4.31
CA LYS A 61 -4.50 12.83 -4.59
C LYS A 61 -3.67 14.06 -4.98
N GLU A 62 -3.67 14.40 -6.26
CA GLU A 62 -2.93 15.55 -6.76
C GLU A 62 -3.44 16.77 -6.02
N THR A 63 -2.60 17.41 -5.20
CA THR A 63 -2.83 18.78 -4.81
C THR A 63 -2.57 19.60 -6.07
N PRO A 64 -3.59 20.26 -6.68
CA PRO A 64 -3.30 21.22 -7.72
C PRO A 64 -2.43 22.27 -7.05
N TRP A 65 -1.16 22.32 -7.44
CA TRP A 65 -0.32 23.45 -7.08
C TRP A 65 -0.83 24.62 -7.92
N SER A 66 -1.89 25.24 -7.41
CA SER A 66 -2.30 26.57 -7.79
C SER A 66 -1.63 27.49 -6.77
N PRO A 67 -0.71 28.39 -7.17
CA PRO A 67 -0.36 29.49 -6.28
C PRO A 67 -1.65 30.22 -5.90
N PRO A 68 -1.79 30.71 -4.65
CA PRO A 68 -2.84 31.65 -4.32
C PRO A 68 -2.76 32.79 -5.34
N ILE A 69 -3.76 32.91 -6.20
CA ILE A 69 -3.93 34.11 -7.00
C ILE A 69 -4.51 35.10 -6.01
N ASP A 70 -3.66 35.97 -5.47
CA ASP A 70 -4.11 37.12 -4.72
C ASP A 70 -4.89 38.01 -5.70
N ASP A 71 -6.20 38.11 -5.54
CA ASP A 71 -7.07 38.99 -6.37
C ASP A 71 -6.67 40.48 -6.26
N ASN A 72 -5.79 40.80 -5.30
CA ASN A 72 -5.23 42.12 -5.09
C ASN A 72 -3.73 42.02 -4.78
N PRO A 73 -2.86 41.95 -5.80
CA PRO A 73 -1.42 41.99 -5.57
C PRO A 73 -1.04 43.36 -4.99
N THR A 74 -0.73 43.42 -3.70
CA THR A 74 -0.08 44.60 -3.11
C THR A 74 1.36 44.62 -3.62
N TYR A 75 1.66 45.55 -4.51
CA TYR A 75 3.02 45.72 -4.99
C TYR A 75 3.83 46.58 -4.03
N PRO A 76 5.16 46.37 -3.91
CA PRO A 76 6.01 47.15 -3.01
C PRO A 76 6.10 48.65 -3.33
N TRP A 77 5.48 49.12 -4.41
CA TRP A 77 5.38 50.52 -4.78
C TRP A 77 3.99 51.12 -4.53
N ASP A 78 3.05 50.33 -3.99
CA ASP A 78 1.70 50.78 -3.63
C ASP A 78 1.64 51.38 -2.22
N ASP A 79 2.77 51.45 -1.50
CA ASP A 79 2.89 52.22 -0.26
C ASP A 79 2.92 53.71 -0.61
N ASP A 80 1.73 54.32 -0.73
CA ASP A 80 1.56 55.75 -0.66
C ASP A 80 2.05 56.23 0.71
N HIS A 81 3.26 56.80 0.72
CA HIS A 81 3.87 57.46 1.87
C HIS A 81 3.01 58.63 2.38
N SER A 82 1.93 58.34 3.10
CA SER A 82 1.21 59.28 3.95
C SER A 82 1.51 58.91 5.40
N ALA A 83 2.56 59.54 5.90
CA ALA A 83 3.12 59.37 7.24
C ALA A 83 2.06 59.29 8.35
N THR A 84 2.16 58.28 9.21
CA THR A 84 1.67 58.35 10.59
C THR A 84 2.74 57.77 11.51
N PRO A 85 3.22 58.51 12.54
CA PRO A 85 4.40 58.13 13.30
C PRO A 85 4.13 56.95 14.25
N SER A 86 5.19 56.18 14.46
CA SER A 86 5.27 55.00 15.32
C SER A 86 4.78 55.25 16.74
N ASP A 87 3.96 54.33 17.28
CA ASP A 87 3.81 54.15 18.72
C ASP A 87 4.21 52.72 19.11
N SER A 88 5.23 52.67 19.96
CA SER A 88 5.88 51.49 20.51
C SER A 88 5.07 50.94 21.69
N THR A 89 4.70 49.66 21.71
CA THR A 89 4.41 48.95 22.96
C THR A 89 4.95 47.51 23.00
N THR A 90 5.56 47.22 24.13
CA THR A 90 6.35 46.09 24.65
C THR A 90 5.64 44.72 24.67
N PRO A 91 6.38 43.58 24.59
CA PRO A 91 5.82 42.23 24.67
C PRO A 91 5.38 41.82 26.09
N THR A 92 4.25 41.12 26.21
CA THR A 92 3.77 40.53 27.47
C THR A 92 4.00 39.00 27.48
N PRO A 93 4.64 38.41 28.51
CA PRO A 93 4.78 36.95 28.63
C PRO A 93 3.49 36.31 29.16
N SER A 94 3.12 35.14 28.62
CA SER A 94 1.93 34.39 29.02
C SER A 94 2.26 33.40 30.15
N THR A 95 1.57 33.56 31.29
CA THR A 95 1.53 32.60 32.42
C THR A 95 0.28 31.75 32.30
N THR A 96 0.40 30.42 32.41
CA THR A 96 -0.72 29.46 32.47
C THR A 96 -0.79 28.86 33.87
N PRO A 97 -1.99 28.72 34.48
CA PRO A 97 -2.16 28.08 35.79
C PRO A 97 -2.03 26.55 35.75
#